data_AF-A0A7X4CLX4-F1
#
_entry.id   AF-A0A7X4CLX4-F1
#
_cell.length_a   1.000
_cell.length_b   1.000
_cell.length_c   1.000
_cell.angle_alpha   90.00
_cell.angle_beta   90.00
_cell.angle_gamma   90.00
#
_symmetry.space_group_name_H-M   'P 1'
#
loop_
_entity.id
_entity.type
_entity.pdbx_description
1 polymer ?
#
loop_
_entity_poly.entity_id
_entity_poly.type
_entity_poly.pdbx_seq_one_letter_code
_entity_poly.pdbx_strand_id
1 'polypeptide(L)'
;MRKLITLIIFLLIILWARIAHTEFQASGYYNNFFTTIDSPLPDTPMMGVVANRLRLNLSYAATESFSFAIAYDFSPRIQDPSLFTESPIAVGIASSRYRVADFDSLLYPDDNEQVGSVGIYHNLDRASVQISTDYADISIGRDAIAWGSARIINPTDVVAPFNYDQLDTEDRVGVDAVRVRIPVGVLGEVDTGYIFGTDFDFNKSAIYLRTLFNTLETDYSIGLIEYQNDLLFGLDIARGIGGAGFWFEMSYVLAEAFDGIDSKNNYIRTSVGLDYSFGGETYTFVEYHYNGAGTEKPDNYLDNLNHSAYTRGGVYLLGVHYLAPGLTHQLTPLTSISGQMLFNLSDLSTWFAPQLAYNIAEDIHISVGGFISLGKQPKNDDPTQFQSEFGSYPNLFFTSFRVYY
;
A
#
# COMPACT_ATOMS: atom_id res chain seq x y z
N MET A 1 -12.53 -17.08 -24.02
CA MET A 1 -13.78 -17.64 -23.44
C MET A 1 -13.68 -19.07 -22.88
N ARG A 2 -13.34 -20.12 -23.65
CA ARG A 2 -13.32 -21.51 -23.13
C ARG A 2 -12.39 -21.72 -21.92
N LYS A 3 -11.16 -21.16 -21.96
CA LYS A 3 -10.20 -21.22 -20.83
C LYS A 3 -10.71 -20.49 -19.57
N LEU A 4 -11.37 -19.34 -19.75
CA LEU A 4 -11.97 -18.55 -18.67
C LEU A 4 -13.11 -19.30 -17.98
N ILE A 5 -13.96 -19.96 -18.77
CA ILE A 5 -15.05 -20.80 -18.25
C ILE A 5 -14.50 -22.00 -17.46
N THR A 6 -13.42 -22.63 -17.94
CA THR A 6 -12.76 -23.73 -17.21
C THR A 6 -12.15 -23.27 -15.90
N LEU A 7 -11.51 -22.09 -15.86
CA LEU A 7 -10.96 -21.50 -14.65
C LEU A 7 -12.07 -21.16 -13.63
N ILE A 8 -13.16 -20.54 -14.08
CA ILE A 8 -14.32 -20.21 -13.22
C ILE A 8 -14.96 -21.48 -12.64
N ILE A 9 -15.15 -22.52 -13.46
CA ILE A 9 -15.68 -23.81 -13.00
C ILE A 9 -14.73 -24.47 -11.99
N PHE A 10 -13.42 -24.41 -12.21
CA PHE A 10 -12.42 -24.95 -11.28
C PHE A 10 -12.43 -24.20 -9.94
N LEU A 11 -12.50 -22.86 -9.95
CA LEU A 11 -12.60 -22.03 -8.75
C LEU A 11 -13.92 -22.30 -7.99
N LEU A 12 -15.04 -22.45 -8.69
CA LEU A 12 -16.34 -22.81 -8.09
C LEU A 12 -16.34 -24.21 -7.45
N ILE A 13 -15.63 -25.17 -8.05
CA ILE A 13 -15.47 -26.53 -7.49
C ILE A 13 -14.62 -26.49 -6.22
N ILE A 14 -13.58 -25.66 -6.17
CA ILE A 14 -12.74 -25.47 -4.97
C ILE A 14 -13.55 -24.79 -3.85
N LEU A 15 -14.36 -23.77 -4.17
CA LEU A 15 -15.25 -23.09 -3.22
C LEU A 15 -16.32 -24.02 -2.62
N TRP A 16 -16.72 -25.08 -3.32
CA TRP A 16 -17.68 -26.07 -2.81
C TRP A 16 -17.02 -27.22 -2.03
N ALA A 17 -15.72 -27.40 -2.15
CA ALA A 17 -14.99 -28.40 -1.40
C ALA A 17 -14.66 -27.85 0.00
N ARG A 18 -15.57 -28.02 0.96
CA ARG A 18 -15.20 -27.96 2.39
C ARG A 18 -14.27 -29.14 2.67
N ILE A 19 -12.99 -28.97 2.38
CA ILE A 19 -11.97 -29.97 2.67
C ILE A 19 -11.70 -29.89 4.17
N ALA A 20 -12.22 -30.87 4.90
CA ALA A 20 -12.21 -30.98 6.34
C ALA A 20 -10.86 -31.45 6.93
N HIS A 21 -9.74 -31.04 6.32
CA HIS A 21 -8.39 -31.32 6.84
C HIS A 21 -7.84 -30.05 7.46
N THR A 22 -7.48 -30.09 8.75
CA THR A 22 -6.90 -28.95 9.50
C THR A 22 -5.66 -28.33 8.86
N GLU A 23 -5.01 -29.08 7.98
CA GLU A 23 -3.81 -28.72 7.23
C GLU A 23 -4.09 -27.86 6.00
N PHE A 24 -5.29 -27.93 5.41
CA PHE A 24 -5.65 -27.16 4.20
C PHE A 24 -6.72 -26.13 4.53
N GLN A 25 -6.45 -24.86 4.23
CA GLN A 25 -7.40 -23.78 4.44
C GLN A 25 -7.62 -23.04 3.13
N ALA A 26 -8.90 -22.77 2.86
CA ALA A 26 -9.33 -21.91 1.76
C ALA A 26 -10.11 -20.74 2.38
N SER A 27 -9.74 -19.53 2.00
CA SER A 27 -10.42 -18.31 2.41
C SER A 27 -10.35 -17.28 1.29
N GLY A 28 -10.95 -16.12 1.49
CA GLY A 28 -10.80 -15.02 0.56
C GLY A 28 -11.77 -13.91 0.81
N TYR A 29 -11.93 -13.07 -0.20
CA TYR A 29 -12.94 -12.05 -0.19
C TYR A 29 -13.41 -11.68 -1.58
N TYR A 30 -14.57 -11.04 -1.61
CA TYR A 30 -15.07 -10.30 -2.75
C TYR A 30 -15.26 -8.84 -2.35
N ASN A 31 -14.58 -7.95 -3.06
CA ASN A 31 -14.70 -6.50 -2.90
C ASN A 31 -15.28 -5.88 -4.17
N ASN A 32 -16.20 -4.94 -3.98
CA ASN A 32 -16.73 -4.08 -5.01
C ASN A 32 -16.53 -2.61 -4.60
N PHE A 33 -16.11 -1.79 -5.56
CA PHE A 33 -16.07 -0.35 -5.45
C PHE A 33 -16.83 0.25 -6.64
N PHE A 34 -17.79 1.12 -6.34
CA PHE A 34 -18.33 2.07 -7.29
C PHE A 34 -17.71 3.43 -6.96
N THR A 35 -17.01 4.02 -7.92
CA THR A 35 -16.19 5.21 -7.73
C THR A 35 -16.50 6.23 -8.80
N THR A 36 -16.63 7.49 -8.41
CA THR A 36 -16.71 8.65 -9.31
C THR A 36 -15.54 9.58 -9.07
N ILE A 37 -14.93 10.06 -10.15
CA ILE A 37 -13.72 10.88 -10.13
C ILE A 37 -14.05 12.22 -10.78
N ASP A 38 -13.84 13.29 -10.03
CA ASP A 38 -14.07 14.66 -10.46
C ASP A 38 -12.72 15.39 -10.60
N SER A 39 -12.42 15.81 -11.83
CA SER A 39 -11.14 16.42 -12.19
C SER A 39 -11.03 17.84 -11.61
N PRO A 40 -9.82 18.28 -11.19
CA PRO A 40 -9.62 19.66 -10.79
C PRO A 40 -9.59 20.64 -11.98
N LEU A 41 -9.47 20.12 -13.22
CA LEU A 41 -9.47 20.94 -14.43
C LEU A 41 -10.91 21.26 -14.87
N PRO A 42 -11.20 22.51 -15.26
CA PRO A 42 -12.53 22.89 -15.73
C PRO A 42 -12.92 22.12 -17.00
N ASP A 43 -14.23 21.99 -17.21
CA ASP A 43 -14.84 21.36 -18.39
C ASP A 43 -14.44 19.89 -18.65
N THR A 44 -13.77 19.24 -17.69
CA THR A 44 -13.50 17.80 -17.74
C THR A 44 -14.71 17.05 -17.18
N PRO A 45 -15.32 16.11 -17.93
CA PRO A 45 -16.45 15.36 -17.43
C PRO A 45 -16.03 14.43 -16.28
N MET A 46 -16.93 14.25 -15.32
CA MET A 46 -16.72 13.29 -14.23
C MET A 46 -16.62 11.87 -14.79
N MET A 47 -15.61 11.13 -14.34
CA MET A 47 -15.35 9.76 -14.77
C MET A 47 -15.90 8.76 -13.75
N GLY A 48 -16.22 7.55 -14.20
CA GLY A 48 -16.74 6.48 -13.36
C GLY A 48 -15.92 5.21 -13.46
N VAL A 49 -15.77 4.52 -12.34
CA VAL A 49 -15.13 3.19 -12.24
C VAL A 49 -15.99 2.29 -11.36
N VAL A 50 -16.27 1.09 -11.85
CA VAL A 50 -16.81 -0.03 -11.08
C VAL A 50 -15.77 -1.13 -11.08
N ALA A 51 -15.08 -1.30 -9.96
CA ALA A 51 -14.06 -2.31 -9.79
C ALA A 51 -14.59 -3.44 -8.92
N ASN A 52 -14.44 -4.67 -9.38
CA ASN A 52 -14.69 -5.86 -8.58
C ASN A 52 -13.36 -6.58 -8.39
N ARG A 53 -13.16 -7.20 -7.23
CA ARG A 53 -11.98 -8.00 -6.93
C ARG A 53 -12.43 -9.23 -6.16
N LEU A 54 -12.22 -10.40 -6.76
CA LEU A 54 -12.36 -11.68 -6.10
C LEU A 54 -10.95 -12.18 -5.77
N ARG A 55 -10.63 -12.31 -4.49
CA ARG A 55 -9.40 -12.92 -4.02
C ARG A 55 -9.67 -14.29 -3.46
N LEU A 56 -8.84 -15.26 -3.84
CA LEU A 56 -8.85 -16.62 -3.32
C LEU A 56 -7.51 -16.94 -2.69
N ASN A 57 -7.52 -17.28 -1.40
CA ASN A 57 -6.36 -17.65 -0.62
C ASN A 57 -6.44 -19.15 -0.33
N LEU A 58 -5.33 -19.84 -0.60
CA LEU A 58 -5.15 -21.26 -0.29
C LEU A 58 -3.88 -21.40 0.54
N SER A 59 -3.97 -22.02 1.71
CA SER A 59 -2.82 -22.40 2.51
C SER A 59 -2.83 -23.89 2.79
N TYR A 60 -1.64 -24.48 2.80
CA TYR A 60 -1.45 -25.89 3.14
C TYR A 60 -0.23 -26.06 4.05
N ALA A 61 -0.46 -26.55 5.27
CA ALA A 61 0.58 -26.92 6.22
C ALA A 61 0.84 -28.43 6.12
N ALA A 62 1.86 -28.82 5.35
CA ALA A 62 2.19 -30.23 5.16
C ALA A 62 2.77 -30.85 6.45
N THR A 63 3.46 -30.04 7.25
CA THR A 63 3.96 -30.38 8.60
C THR A 63 3.95 -29.12 9.47
N GLU A 64 4.28 -29.25 10.76
CA GLU A 64 4.48 -28.08 11.64
C GLU A 64 5.63 -27.17 11.18
N SER A 65 6.60 -27.72 10.44
CA SER A 65 7.79 -27.00 9.98
C SER A 65 7.73 -26.58 8.51
N PHE A 66 6.67 -26.95 7.77
CA PHE A 66 6.59 -26.72 6.33
C PHE A 66 5.17 -26.35 5.92
N SER A 67 5.01 -25.15 5.37
CA SER A 67 3.75 -24.69 4.81
C SER A 67 3.93 -23.98 3.47
N PHE A 68 2.84 -23.89 2.73
CA PHE A 68 2.78 -23.21 1.45
C PHE A 68 1.50 -22.38 1.38
N ALA A 69 1.57 -21.22 0.71
CA ALA A 69 0.47 -20.32 0.50
C ALA A 69 0.40 -19.83 -0.95
N ILE A 70 -0.81 -19.78 -1.50
CA ILE A 70 -1.14 -19.12 -2.76
C ILE A 70 -2.28 -18.15 -2.54
N ALA A 71 -2.19 -16.99 -3.19
CA ALA A 71 -3.29 -16.05 -3.31
C ALA A 71 -3.41 -15.59 -4.75
N TYR A 72 -4.64 -15.63 -5.26
CA TYR A 72 -4.93 -15.26 -6.64
C TYR A 72 -6.10 -14.27 -6.69
N ASP A 73 -5.90 -13.17 -7.39
CA ASP A 73 -6.89 -12.13 -7.61
C ASP A 73 -7.46 -12.24 -9.02
N PHE A 74 -8.78 -12.06 -9.13
CA PHE A 74 -9.50 -11.85 -10.38
C PHE A 74 -10.31 -10.56 -10.27
N SER A 75 -10.06 -9.60 -11.16
CA SER A 75 -10.60 -8.24 -11.04
C SER A 75 -11.24 -7.74 -12.35
N PRO A 76 -12.55 -7.98 -12.57
CA PRO A 76 -13.29 -7.38 -13.66
C PRO A 76 -13.71 -5.93 -13.30
N ARG A 77 -13.57 -5.04 -14.28
CA ARG A 77 -13.77 -3.61 -14.14
C ARG A 77 -14.60 -3.05 -15.29
N ILE A 78 -15.43 -2.07 -14.95
CA ILE A 78 -16.10 -1.21 -15.93
C ILE A 78 -15.65 0.21 -15.63
N GLN A 79 -15.01 0.88 -16.58
CA GLN A 79 -14.46 2.21 -16.37
C GLN A 79 -14.50 3.06 -17.63
N ASP A 80 -14.33 4.37 -17.47
CA ASP A 80 -14.10 5.26 -18.59
C ASP A 80 -12.86 4.80 -19.39
N PRO A 81 -12.93 4.73 -20.74
CA PRO A 81 -11.82 4.28 -21.57
C PRO A 81 -10.50 5.04 -21.33
N SER A 82 -10.57 6.33 -20.99
CA SER A 82 -9.39 7.15 -20.70
C SER A 82 -8.58 6.63 -19.49
N LEU A 83 -9.25 5.99 -18.53
CA LEU A 83 -8.62 5.45 -17.32
C LEU A 83 -7.79 4.18 -17.57
N PHE A 84 -7.88 3.57 -18.76
CA PHE A 84 -6.96 2.48 -19.14
C PHE A 84 -5.57 3.00 -19.54
N THR A 85 -5.50 4.23 -20.04
CA THR A 85 -4.25 4.84 -20.52
C THR A 85 -3.68 5.85 -19.53
N GLU A 86 -4.54 6.59 -18.84
CA GLU A 86 -4.19 7.63 -17.88
C GLU A 86 -5.02 7.37 -16.62
N SER A 87 -4.51 6.56 -15.69
CA SER A 87 -5.18 6.37 -14.40
C SER A 87 -4.63 7.39 -13.40
N PRO A 88 -5.35 8.49 -13.11
CA PRO A 88 -4.93 9.48 -12.12
C PRO A 88 -4.98 8.95 -10.68
N ILE A 89 -5.48 7.72 -10.47
CA ILE A 89 -5.78 7.16 -9.14
C ILE A 89 -5.36 5.68 -9.08
N ALA A 90 -4.99 5.23 -7.90
CA ALA A 90 -4.67 3.84 -7.56
C ALA A 90 -5.90 2.91 -7.46
N VAL A 91 -6.81 2.92 -8.46
CA VAL A 91 -7.81 1.84 -8.62
C VAL A 91 -7.18 0.64 -9.36
N GLY A 92 -5.89 0.69 -9.71
CA GLY A 92 -5.11 -0.35 -10.39
C GLY A 92 -4.96 -1.65 -9.60
N ILE A 93 -4.64 -2.76 -10.27
CA ILE A 93 -4.01 -3.88 -9.58
C ILE A 93 -2.61 -3.39 -9.24
N ALA A 94 -2.31 -3.26 -7.96
CA ALA A 94 -1.00 -2.81 -7.54
C ALA A 94 0.06 -3.85 -7.99
N SER A 95 0.96 -3.42 -8.87
CA SER A 95 2.07 -4.22 -9.39
C SER A 95 3.36 -3.83 -8.67
N SER A 96 4.21 -4.81 -8.36
CA SER A 96 5.52 -4.55 -7.77
C SER A 96 6.63 -4.77 -8.79
N ARG A 97 7.61 -3.88 -8.77
CA ARG A 97 8.90 -4.00 -9.50
C ARG A 97 9.80 -5.12 -8.95
N TYR A 98 9.49 -5.63 -7.76
CA TYR A 98 10.21 -6.72 -7.11
C TYR A 98 9.58 -8.08 -7.43
N ARG A 99 9.26 -8.31 -8.70
CA ARG A 99 8.75 -9.58 -9.21
C ARG A 99 9.67 -10.03 -10.33
N VAL A 100 10.25 -11.23 -10.17
CA VAL A 100 11.20 -11.83 -11.11
C VAL A 100 10.56 -11.98 -12.48
N ALA A 101 9.37 -12.57 -12.50
CA ALA A 101 8.54 -12.72 -13.66
C ALA A 101 7.09 -12.57 -13.21
N ASP A 102 6.25 -11.95 -14.04
CA ASP A 102 4.84 -11.77 -13.73
C ASP A 102 3.97 -12.08 -14.93
N PHE A 103 2.70 -12.39 -14.67
CA PHE A 103 1.71 -12.49 -15.74
C PHE A 103 1.40 -11.10 -16.28
N ASP A 104 1.04 -11.04 -17.56
CA ASP A 104 0.36 -9.85 -18.05
C ASP A 104 -0.98 -9.72 -17.34
N SER A 105 -1.10 -8.72 -16.48
CA SER A 105 -2.26 -8.56 -15.61
C SER A 105 -3.56 -8.35 -16.39
N LEU A 106 -3.50 -7.87 -17.64
CA LEU A 106 -4.67 -7.62 -18.48
C LEU A 106 -5.06 -8.89 -19.25
N LEU A 107 -6.23 -9.44 -18.93
CA LEU A 107 -6.81 -10.59 -19.65
C LEU A 107 -7.73 -10.17 -20.80
N TYR A 108 -8.31 -8.97 -20.71
CA TYR A 108 -9.21 -8.39 -21.73
C TYR A 108 -9.31 -6.87 -21.52
N PRO A 109 -9.34 -6.04 -22.58
CA PRO A 109 -9.25 -6.41 -24.00
C PRO A 109 -7.85 -6.94 -24.39
N ASP A 110 -7.77 -7.67 -25.50
CA ASP A 110 -6.48 -8.07 -26.10
C ASP A 110 -5.82 -6.84 -26.78
N ASP A 111 -4.51 -6.86 -26.98
CA ASP A 111 -3.70 -5.74 -27.52
C ASP A 111 -4.22 -5.19 -28.86
N ASN A 112 -4.96 -6.01 -29.61
CA ASN A 112 -5.49 -5.69 -30.92
C ASN A 112 -6.98 -5.26 -30.93
N GLU A 113 -7.64 -5.23 -29.77
CA GLU A 113 -9.04 -4.83 -29.64
C GLU A 113 -9.15 -3.36 -29.23
N GLN A 114 -10.18 -2.66 -29.73
CA GLN A 114 -10.43 -1.29 -29.27
C GLN A 114 -10.78 -1.30 -27.78
N VAL A 115 -10.11 -0.44 -27.02
CA VAL A 115 -10.37 -0.23 -25.59
C VAL A 115 -11.80 0.29 -25.42
N GLY A 116 -12.72 -0.62 -25.09
CA GLY A 116 -14.06 -0.29 -24.63
C GLY A 116 -14.04 0.06 -23.13
N SER A 117 -15.21 0.10 -22.51
CA SER A 117 -15.34 0.42 -21.09
C SER A 117 -15.10 -0.77 -20.15
N VAL A 118 -14.68 -1.93 -20.65
CA VAL A 118 -14.57 -3.17 -19.86
C VAL A 118 -13.14 -3.67 -19.87
N GLY A 119 -12.60 -3.92 -18.67
CA GLY A 119 -11.30 -4.53 -18.46
C GLY A 119 -11.42 -5.75 -17.55
N ILE A 120 -10.69 -6.83 -17.84
CA ILE A 120 -10.60 -8.00 -16.96
C ILE A 120 -9.15 -8.18 -16.60
N TYR A 121 -8.87 -8.24 -15.31
CA TYR A 121 -7.52 -8.38 -14.80
C TYR A 121 -7.35 -9.58 -13.89
N HIS A 122 -6.11 -10.01 -13.72
CA HIS A 122 -5.73 -11.04 -12.78
C HIS A 122 -4.36 -10.79 -12.16
N ASN A 123 -4.09 -11.41 -11.01
CA ASN A 123 -2.82 -11.29 -10.33
C ASN A 123 -2.53 -12.51 -9.44
N LEU A 124 -1.37 -13.14 -9.63
CA LEU A 124 -0.83 -14.10 -8.66
C LEU A 124 -0.08 -13.30 -7.59
N ASP A 125 -0.79 -13.01 -6.50
CA ASP A 125 -0.31 -12.09 -5.47
C ASP A 125 0.55 -12.79 -4.41
N ARG A 126 0.29 -14.07 -4.13
CA ARG A 126 1.11 -14.90 -3.24
C ARG A 126 1.38 -16.24 -3.87
N ALA A 127 2.62 -16.70 -3.68
CA ALA A 127 3.08 -18.03 -4.03
C ALA A 127 4.36 -18.27 -3.24
N SER A 128 4.22 -18.64 -1.97
CA SER A 128 5.35 -18.76 -1.05
C SER A 128 5.36 -20.11 -0.33
N VAL A 129 6.55 -20.53 0.05
CA VAL A 129 6.83 -21.65 0.92
C VAL A 129 7.47 -21.11 2.19
N GLN A 130 7.04 -21.59 3.35
CA GLN A 130 7.61 -21.27 4.65
C GLN A 130 8.16 -22.53 5.30
N ILE A 131 9.38 -22.41 5.82
CA ILE A 131 10.11 -23.46 6.52
C ILE A 131 10.44 -22.93 7.91
N SER A 132 9.85 -23.53 8.94
CA SER A 132 10.05 -23.15 10.34
C SER A 132 10.96 -24.17 11.03
N THR A 133 12.01 -23.66 11.68
CA THR A 133 12.97 -24.43 12.47
C THR A 133 12.99 -23.94 13.91
N ASP A 134 13.69 -24.64 14.80
CA ASP A 134 13.86 -24.20 16.20
C ASP A 134 14.58 -22.85 16.35
N TYR A 135 15.26 -22.37 15.31
CA TYR A 135 16.11 -21.18 15.37
C TYR A 135 15.74 -20.07 14.38
N ALA A 136 14.96 -20.39 13.35
CA ALA A 136 14.66 -19.46 12.27
C ALA A 136 13.43 -19.87 11.46
N ASP A 137 12.73 -18.87 10.94
CA ASP A 137 11.70 -19.01 9.91
C ASP A 137 12.26 -18.53 8.57
N ILE A 138 12.19 -19.39 7.56
CA ILE A 138 12.66 -19.11 6.21
C ILE A 138 11.46 -19.07 5.28
N SER A 139 11.26 -17.97 4.56
CA SER A 139 10.25 -17.87 3.50
C SER A 139 10.89 -17.69 2.14
N ILE A 140 10.37 -18.40 1.14
CA ILE A 140 10.85 -18.36 -0.24
C ILE A 140 9.65 -18.24 -1.17
N GLY A 141 9.69 -17.28 -2.09
CA GLY A 141 8.67 -17.07 -3.11
C GLY A 141 8.05 -15.68 -3.03
N ARG A 142 6.81 -15.56 -3.52
CA ARG A 142 6.08 -14.30 -3.57
C ARG A 142 5.28 -14.06 -2.31
N ASP A 143 5.65 -13.05 -1.54
CA ASP A 143 4.95 -12.67 -0.30
C ASP A 143 4.99 -11.17 -0.03
N ALA A 144 4.12 -10.66 0.84
CA ALA A 144 4.18 -9.26 1.26
C ALA A 144 5.29 -9.03 2.29
N ILE A 145 6.09 -8.00 2.06
CA ILE A 145 7.06 -7.47 3.00
C ILE A 145 6.75 -5.99 3.19
N ALA A 146 6.57 -5.58 4.44
CA ALA A 146 6.27 -4.21 4.80
C ALA A 146 6.84 -3.90 6.19
N TRP A 147 7.20 -2.64 6.37
CA TRP A 147 7.77 -2.12 7.60
C TRP A 147 7.12 -0.78 7.96
N GLY A 148 7.49 -0.25 9.13
CA GLY A 148 7.00 1.02 9.64
C GLY A 148 5.86 0.89 10.65
N SER A 149 5.86 1.77 11.63
CA SER A 149 4.88 1.85 12.71
C SER A 149 3.94 3.05 12.59
N ALA A 150 4.29 4.02 11.75
CA ALA A 150 3.47 5.19 11.47
C ALA A 150 2.09 4.82 10.88
N ARG A 151 1.11 5.72 11.05
CA ARG A 151 -0.31 5.46 10.73
C ARG A 151 -0.69 5.92 9.34
N ILE A 152 -0.04 6.97 8.83
CA ILE A 152 -0.36 7.55 7.52
C ILE A 152 0.82 7.39 6.56
N ILE A 153 2.01 7.84 6.95
CA ILE A 153 3.20 7.77 6.10
C ILE A 153 4.31 7.01 6.81
N ASN A 154 4.78 5.92 6.19
CA ASN A 154 5.89 5.09 6.67
C ASN A 154 7.18 5.38 5.86
N PRO A 155 8.10 6.22 6.36
CA PRO A 155 9.39 6.49 5.72
C PRO A 155 10.24 5.25 5.40
N THR A 156 10.17 4.21 6.22
CA THR A 156 10.99 2.99 6.09
C THR A 156 10.39 1.95 5.15
N ASP A 157 9.13 2.11 4.74
CA ASP A 157 8.45 1.20 3.82
C ASP A 157 8.77 1.57 2.36
N VAL A 158 9.88 1.06 1.83
CA VAL A 158 10.33 1.34 0.45
C VAL A 158 10.08 0.19 -0.52
N VAL A 159 9.62 -0.96 -0.01
CA VAL A 159 9.44 -2.20 -0.79
C VAL A 159 8.10 -2.19 -1.51
N ALA A 160 7.01 -2.03 -0.75
CA ALA A 160 5.65 -2.00 -1.25
C ALA A 160 4.80 -1.03 -0.42
N PRO A 161 5.13 0.28 -0.44
CA PRO A 161 4.38 1.29 0.29
C PRO A 161 2.94 1.39 -0.20
N PHE A 162 2.04 1.66 0.74
CA PHE A 162 0.75 2.20 0.41
C PHE A 162 0.83 3.72 0.26
N ASN A 163 0.11 4.23 -0.72
CA ASN A 163 -0.11 5.67 -0.87
C ASN A 163 -1.33 6.08 -0.05
N TYR A 164 -1.39 7.35 0.34
CA TYR A 164 -2.50 7.88 1.15
C TYR A 164 -3.86 7.83 0.44
N ASP A 165 -3.87 7.80 -0.89
CA ASP A 165 -5.05 7.85 -1.76
C ASP A 165 -5.48 6.47 -2.29
N GLN A 166 -4.96 5.38 -1.71
CA GLN A 166 -5.38 4.02 -2.07
C GLN A 166 -6.69 3.65 -1.37
N LEU A 167 -7.67 3.22 -2.17
CA LEU A 167 -8.98 2.75 -1.67
C LEU A 167 -8.95 1.31 -1.13
N ASP A 168 -8.19 0.44 -1.80
CA ASP A 168 -8.07 -0.97 -1.45
C ASP A 168 -6.71 -1.21 -0.79
N THR A 169 -6.71 -1.20 0.54
CA THR A 169 -5.54 -1.43 1.40
C THR A 169 -5.59 -2.80 2.10
N GLU A 170 -6.46 -3.71 1.65
CA GLU A 170 -6.62 -5.05 2.26
C GLU A 170 -5.32 -5.86 2.20
N ASP A 171 -4.62 -5.78 1.06
CA ASP A 171 -3.41 -6.54 0.82
C ASP A 171 -2.31 -5.64 0.25
N ARG A 172 -1.13 -5.73 0.84
CA ARG A 172 0.09 -5.23 0.20
C ARG A 172 0.50 -6.14 -0.95
N VAL A 173 1.08 -5.54 -1.98
CA VAL A 173 1.55 -6.28 -3.16
C VAL A 173 2.64 -7.25 -2.77
N GLY A 174 2.54 -8.49 -3.25
CA GLY A 174 3.58 -9.49 -3.04
C GLY A 174 4.86 -9.20 -3.84
N VAL A 175 6.00 -9.42 -3.21
CA VAL A 175 7.35 -9.37 -3.80
C VAL A 175 7.98 -10.75 -3.79
N ASP A 176 8.79 -11.04 -4.80
CA ASP A 176 9.54 -12.29 -4.90
C ASP A 176 10.79 -12.15 -4.02
N ALA A 177 10.92 -12.98 -2.98
CA ALA A 177 12.00 -12.86 -2.02
C ALA A 177 12.43 -14.21 -1.42
N VAL A 178 13.65 -14.20 -0.86
CA VAL A 178 14.08 -15.15 0.16
C VAL A 178 14.30 -14.35 1.44
N ARG A 179 13.59 -14.71 2.51
CA ARG A 179 13.62 -14.01 3.79
C ARG A 179 13.89 -15.01 4.92
N VAL A 180 14.69 -14.58 5.89
CA VAL A 180 15.07 -15.34 7.08
C VAL A 180 14.78 -14.47 8.30
N ARG A 181 13.95 -14.96 9.21
CA ARG A 181 13.67 -14.32 10.50
C ARG A 181 14.21 -15.20 11.63
N ILE A 182 15.00 -14.60 12.49
CA ILE A 182 15.64 -15.26 13.62
C ILE A 182 15.07 -14.62 14.89
N PRO A 183 14.23 -15.32 15.66
CA PRO A 183 13.75 -14.81 16.94
C PRO A 183 14.91 -14.69 17.93
N VAL A 184 14.99 -13.55 18.64
CA VAL A 184 16.03 -13.26 19.63
C VAL A 184 15.38 -12.75 20.92
N GLY A 185 15.45 -13.55 21.98
CA GLY A 185 14.83 -13.20 23.27
C GLY A 185 13.30 -13.27 23.22
N VAL A 186 12.63 -12.45 24.03
CA VAL A 186 11.17 -12.56 24.25
C VAL A 186 10.34 -11.72 23.27
N LEU A 187 10.94 -10.72 22.61
CA LEU A 187 10.27 -9.80 21.67
C LEU A 187 11.23 -9.26 20.60
N GLY A 188 12.39 -9.89 20.42
CA GLY A 188 13.37 -9.47 19.44
C GLY A 188 13.38 -10.37 18.21
N GLU A 189 13.80 -9.81 17.09
CA GLU A 189 13.91 -10.52 15.81
C GLU A 189 15.05 -9.92 15.01
N VAL A 190 15.84 -10.76 14.35
CA VAL A 190 16.70 -10.34 13.23
C VAL A 190 16.05 -10.83 11.95
N ASP A 191 15.66 -9.91 11.09
CA ASP A 191 14.97 -10.13 9.82
C ASP A 191 15.89 -9.68 8.68
N THR A 192 16.22 -10.60 7.79
CA THR A 192 17.08 -10.31 6.64
C THR A 192 16.55 -11.04 5.43
N GLY A 193 16.80 -10.49 4.25
CA GLY A 193 16.36 -11.11 3.02
C GLY A 193 16.93 -10.47 1.78
N TYR A 194 16.76 -11.19 0.68
CA TYR A 194 17.03 -10.72 -0.66
C TYR A 194 15.70 -10.67 -1.41
N ILE A 195 15.37 -9.49 -1.92
CA ILE A 195 14.17 -9.19 -2.68
C ILE A 195 14.58 -9.10 -4.15
N PHE A 196 14.04 -9.97 -4.97
CA PHE A 196 14.45 -10.10 -6.37
C PHE A 196 13.76 -9.07 -7.25
N GLY A 197 14.56 -8.39 -8.08
CA GLY A 197 14.07 -7.58 -9.19
C GLY A 197 13.68 -8.42 -10.40
N THR A 198 13.03 -7.79 -11.37
CA THR A 198 12.67 -8.39 -12.66
C THR A 198 13.88 -9.05 -13.32
N ASP A 199 13.66 -10.24 -13.91
CA ASP A 199 14.68 -11.05 -14.60
C ASP A 199 15.88 -11.44 -13.72
N PHE A 200 15.74 -11.43 -12.39
CA PHE A 200 16.85 -11.58 -11.45
C PHE A 200 17.96 -10.53 -11.61
N ASP A 201 17.63 -9.35 -12.12
CA ASP A 201 18.57 -8.25 -12.28
C ASP A 201 18.98 -7.70 -10.90
N PHE A 202 20.27 -7.83 -10.56
CA PHE A 202 20.84 -7.34 -9.31
C PHE A 202 20.62 -5.82 -9.13
N ASN A 203 20.67 -5.04 -10.22
CA ASN A 203 20.48 -3.58 -10.14
C ASN A 203 19.02 -3.18 -9.86
N LYS A 204 18.08 -4.11 -9.99
CA LYS A 204 16.65 -3.93 -9.69
C LYS A 204 16.23 -4.63 -8.41
N SER A 205 17.16 -5.28 -7.73
CA SER A 205 16.92 -6.06 -6.52
C SER A 205 17.18 -5.23 -5.27
N ALA A 206 16.82 -5.77 -4.11
CA ALA A 206 17.12 -5.17 -2.82
C ALA A 206 17.61 -6.24 -1.83
N ILE A 207 18.50 -5.83 -0.92
CA ILE A 207 18.92 -6.63 0.23
C ILE A 207 18.71 -5.82 1.49
N TYR A 208 18.25 -6.47 2.55
CA TYR A 208 18.01 -5.79 3.81
C TYR A 208 18.46 -6.59 5.02
N LEU A 209 18.76 -5.85 6.09
CA LEU A 209 18.96 -6.35 7.43
C LEU A 209 18.20 -5.44 8.39
N ARG A 210 17.30 -6.01 9.16
CA ARG A 210 16.48 -5.31 10.15
C ARG A 210 16.54 -6.05 11.46
N THR A 211 16.69 -5.32 12.55
CA THR A 211 16.65 -5.86 13.90
C THR A 211 15.52 -5.19 14.67
N LEU A 212 14.73 -5.99 15.38
CA LEU A 212 13.71 -5.57 16.32
C LEU A 212 14.14 -5.98 17.72
N PHE A 213 13.90 -5.11 18.69
CA PHE A 213 14.09 -5.44 20.10
C PHE A 213 13.22 -4.56 20.98
N ASN A 214 12.78 -5.12 22.11
CA ASN A 214 12.05 -4.38 23.13
C ASN A 214 12.96 -4.14 24.35
N THR A 215 13.02 -2.90 24.82
CA THR A 215 13.67 -2.55 26.09
C THR A 215 12.94 -1.40 26.78
N LEU A 216 12.81 -1.46 28.11
CA LEU A 216 12.12 -0.44 28.91
C LEU A 216 10.71 -0.10 28.39
N GLU A 217 9.95 -1.13 28.00
CA GLU A 217 8.59 -1.01 27.43
C GLU A 217 8.56 -0.16 26.14
N THR A 218 9.66 -0.16 25.39
CA THR A 218 9.81 0.54 24.11
C THR A 218 10.29 -0.45 23.06
N ASP A 219 9.56 -0.51 21.97
CA ASP A 219 9.94 -1.27 20.79
C ASP A 219 10.85 -0.41 19.91
N TYR A 220 11.97 -0.97 19.52
CA TYR A 220 12.92 -0.38 18.60
C TYR A 220 13.04 -1.27 17.37
N SER A 221 13.08 -0.66 16.19
CA SER A 221 13.57 -1.30 14.99
C SER A 221 14.62 -0.46 14.31
N ILE A 222 15.72 -1.11 13.91
CA ILE A 222 16.81 -0.47 13.17
C ILE A 222 17.04 -1.32 11.93
N GLY A 223 17.17 -0.67 10.78
CA GLY A 223 17.29 -1.35 9.50
C GLY A 223 18.31 -0.72 8.56
N LEU A 224 18.86 -1.56 7.69
CA LEU A 224 19.64 -1.18 6.52
C LEU A 224 19.01 -1.85 5.31
N ILE A 225 18.79 -1.08 4.24
CA ILE A 225 18.26 -1.59 2.98
C ILE A 225 19.10 -1.00 1.85
N GLU A 226 19.74 -1.85 1.08
CA GLU A 226 20.28 -1.49 -0.22
C GLU A 226 19.25 -1.84 -1.29
N TYR A 227 18.89 -0.88 -2.14
CA TYR A 227 18.00 -1.09 -3.27
C TYR A 227 18.36 -0.16 -4.42
N GLN A 228 18.50 -0.69 -5.63
CA GLN A 228 18.71 0.10 -6.86
C GLN A 228 19.79 1.21 -6.72
N ASN A 229 20.95 0.84 -6.18
CA ASN A 229 22.11 1.70 -5.87
C ASN A 229 21.91 2.74 -4.75
N ASP A 230 20.73 2.81 -4.13
CA ASP A 230 20.46 3.64 -2.96
C ASP A 230 20.63 2.82 -1.67
N LEU A 231 21.07 3.47 -0.59
CA LEU A 231 21.22 2.86 0.74
C LEU A 231 20.37 3.60 1.76
N LEU A 232 19.41 2.92 2.37
CA LEU A 232 18.53 3.44 3.41
C LEU A 232 18.97 2.96 4.80
N PHE A 233 19.04 3.90 5.73
CA PHE A 233 19.13 3.68 7.16
C PHE A 233 17.76 3.96 7.80
N GLY A 234 17.16 2.94 8.41
CA GLY A 234 15.84 3.02 9.04
C GLY A 234 15.94 2.97 10.55
N LEU A 235 15.13 3.78 11.23
CA LEU A 235 14.89 3.74 12.66
C LEU A 235 13.39 3.86 12.93
N ASP A 236 12.87 3.01 13.79
CA ASP A 236 11.49 3.01 14.25
C ASP A 236 11.48 2.83 15.77
N ILE A 237 10.67 3.63 16.46
CA ILE A 237 10.49 3.61 17.91
C ILE A 237 8.99 3.65 18.19
N ALA A 238 8.46 2.68 18.92
CA ALA A 238 7.07 2.66 19.38
C ALA A 238 6.99 2.48 20.89
N ARG A 239 6.09 3.22 21.55
CA ARG A 239 5.95 3.18 23.02
C ARG A 239 4.55 3.58 23.48
N GLY A 240 4.10 3.00 24.59
CA GLY A 240 2.98 3.54 25.38
C GLY A 240 3.43 4.65 26.35
N ILE A 241 2.82 5.83 26.28
CA ILE A 241 3.08 6.98 27.15
C ILE A 241 1.76 7.44 27.79
N GLY A 242 1.55 7.15 29.07
CA GLY A 242 0.37 7.62 29.80
C GLY A 242 -0.97 7.13 29.23
N GLY A 243 -0.98 5.95 28.60
CA GLY A 243 -2.15 5.39 27.91
C GLY A 243 -2.30 5.82 26.45
N ALA A 244 -1.47 6.76 25.97
CA ALA A 244 -1.35 7.08 24.54
C ALA A 244 -0.31 6.18 23.87
N GLY A 245 -0.54 5.82 22.60
CA GLY A 245 0.50 5.30 21.73
C GLY A 245 1.38 6.44 21.24
N PHE A 246 2.69 6.20 21.13
CA PHE A 246 3.67 7.08 20.50
C PHE A 246 4.44 6.29 19.47
N TRP A 247 4.71 6.90 18.32
CA TRP A 247 5.66 6.38 17.34
C TRP A 247 6.57 7.48 16.80
N PHE A 248 7.76 7.05 16.43
CA PHE A 248 8.74 7.84 15.69
C PHE A 248 9.40 6.92 14.67
N GLU A 249 9.32 7.29 13.40
CA GLU A 249 9.90 6.57 12.28
C GLU A 249 10.80 7.52 11.49
N MET A 250 12.00 7.08 11.11
CA MET A 250 12.98 7.87 10.37
C MET A 250 13.67 7.00 9.32
N SER A 251 13.78 7.53 8.11
CA SER A 251 14.60 6.97 7.05
C SER A 251 15.60 8.00 6.55
N TYR A 252 16.88 7.65 6.50
CA TYR A 252 17.91 8.44 5.83
C TYR A 252 18.41 7.68 4.61
N VAL A 253 18.28 8.27 3.42
CA VAL A 253 18.64 7.65 2.15
C VAL A 253 19.88 8.32 1.59
N LEU A 254 20.91 7.51 1.36
CA LEU A 254 22.07 7.85 0.54
C LEU A 254 21.76 7.44 -0.90
N ALA A 255 21.49 8.42 -1.75
CA ALA A 255 21.22 8.16 -3.17
C ALA A 255 22.53 7.83 -3.89
N GLU A 256 22.50 6.84 -4.79
CA GLU A 256 23.65 6.43 -5.59
C GLU A 256 24.90 6.14 -4.74
N ALA A 257 24.69 5.52 -3.58
CA ALA A 257 25.70 5.33 -2.53
C ALA A 257 26.97 4.60 -3.01
N PHE A 258 26.88 3.87 -4.12
CA PHE A 258 27.94 3.04 -4.68
C PHE A 258 28.57 3.58 -5.97
N ASP A 259 28.01 4.64 -6.59
CA ASP A 259 28.48 5.21 -7.86
C ASP A 259 29.22 6.56 -7.69
N GLY A 260 29.58 6.90 -6.44
CA GLY A 260 30.23 8.14 -6.04
C GLY A 260 29.24 9.06 -5.32
N ILE A 261 29.58 9.46 -4.08
CA ILE A 261 28.64 10.19 -3.21
C ILE A 261 28.33 11.57 -3.80
N ASP A 262 27.22 11.71 -4.52
CA ASP A 262 26.58 13.01 -4.75
C ASP A 262 25.58 13.29 -3.63
N SER A 263 26.05 14.00 -2.60
CA SER A 263 25.24 14.32 -1.42
C SER A 263 24.01 15.17 -1.72
N LYS A 264 23.89 15.74 -2.93
CA LYS A 264 22.74 16.57 -3.32
C LYS A 264 21.43 15.80 -3.40
N ASN A 265 21.49 14.50 -3.68
CA ASN A 265 20.30 13.66 -3.83
C ASN A 265 19.96 12.87 -2.57
N ASN A 266 20.74 13.02 -1.49
CA ASN A 266 20.44 12.38 -0.21
C ASN A 266 19.28 13.09 0.46
N TYR A 267 18.39 12.32 1.11
CA TYR A 267 17.24 12.87 1.78
C TYR A 267 16.93 12.15 3.08
N ILE A 268 16.27 12.85 3.99
CA ILE A 268 15.74 12.32 5.24
C ILE A 268 14.24 12.45 5.24
N ARG A 269 13.55 11.41 5.70
CA ARG A 269 12.11 11.42 5.95
C ARG A 269 11.86 10.98 7.37
N THR A 270 10.91 11.61 8.04
CA THR A 270 10.58 11.34 9.44
C THR A 270 9.09 11.43 9.65
N SER A 271 8.50 10.48 10.37
CA SER A 271 7.13 10.53 10.86
C SER A 271 7.15 10.44 12.38
N VAL A 272 6.39 11.30 13.06
CA VAL A 272 6.21 11.24 14.52
C VAL A 272 4.76 11.47 14.84
N GLY A 273 4.21 10.67 15.75
CA GLY A 273 2.81 10.80 16.08
C GLY A 273 2.43 10.22 17.43
N LEU A 274 1.18 10.51 17.78
CA LEU A 274 0.53 10.07 19.00
C LEU A 274 -0.88 9.58 18.67
N ASP A 275 -1.32 8.53 19.34
CA ASP A 275 -2.69 8.03 19.28
C ASP A 275 -3.29 7.79 20.66
N TYR A 276 -4.61 7.86 20.73
CA TYR A 276 -5.34 7.62 21.97
C TYR A 276 -6.74 7.08 21.68
N SER A 277 -7.20 6.17 22.52
CA SER A 277 -8.58 5.67 22.51
C SER A 277 -9.37 6.24 23.70
N PHE A 278 -10.29 7.15 23.42
CA PHE A 278 -11.18 7.75 24.41
C PHE A 278 -12.41 6.86 24.63
N GLY A 279 -12.49 6.26 25.82
CA GLY A 279 -13.64 5.46 26.24
C GLY A 279 -13.89 4.19 25.40
N GLY A 280 -12.93 3.78 24.57
CA GLY A 280 -13.06 2.63 23.66
C GLY A 280 -13.93 2.88 22.42
N GLU A 281 -14.63 4.01 22.35
CA GLU A 281 -15.53 4.34 21.23
C GLU A 281 -14.89 5.29 20.22
N THR A 282 -13.96 6.14 20.68
CA THR A 282 -13.32 7.15 19.83
C THR A 282 -11.82 6.94 19.82
N TYR A 283 -11.29 6.49 18.69
CA TYR A 283 -9.86 6.46 18.43
C TYR A 283 -9.46 7.74 17.67
N THR A 284 -8.38 8.38 18.09
CA THR A 284 -7.81 9.53 17.37
C THR A 284 -6.31 9.42 17.29
N PHE A 285 -5.74 9.99 16.25
CA PHE A 285 -4.31 10.18 16.16
C PHE A 285 -3.95 11.51 15.53
N VAL A 286 -2.71 11.94 15.76
CA VAL A 286 -2.06 13.00 15.01
C VAL A 286 -0.65 12.58 14.65
N GLU A 287 -0.30 12.74 13.39
CA GLU A 287 1.02 12.45 12.86
C GLU A 287 1.59 13.72 12.18
N TYR A 288 2.87 13.97 12.39
CA TYR A 288 3.63 14.94 11.61
C TYR A 288 4.65 14.17 10.77
N HIS A 289 4.68 14.47 9.46
CA HIS A 289 5.64 13.90 8.53
C HIS A 289 6.51 15.00 7.93
N TYR A 290 7.83 14.84 8.05
CA TYR A 290 8.84 15.61 7.34
C TYR A 290 9.31 14.80 6.14
N ASN A 291 9.17 15.38 4.94
CA ASN A 291 9.58 14.80 3.68
C ASN A 291 10.74 15.62 3.08
N GLY A 292 11.98 15.27 3.44
CA GLY A 292 13.17 15.97 2.94
C GLY A 292 13.45 15.78 1.45
N ALA A 293 12.74 14.88 0.77
CA ALA A 293 12.77 14.76 -0.69
C ALA A 293 11.85 15.76 -1.40
N GLY A 294 10.90 16.38 -0.67
CA GLY A 294 9.94 17.33 -1.21
C GLY A 294 10.53 18.73 -1.42
N THR A 295 9.69 19.65 -1.86
CA THR A 295 10.04 21.06 -2.06
C THR A 295 8.99 22.01 -1.50
N GLU A 296 9.40 23.18 -1.01
CA GLU A 296 8.47 24.17 -0.45
C GLU A 296 7.73 24.98 -1.54
N LYS A 297 8.17 24.91 -2.79
CA LYS A 297 7.64 25.71 -3.89
C LYS A 297 6.86 24.82 -4.88
N PRO A 298 5.54 25.02 -5.04
CA PRO A 298 4.73 24.24 -5.97
C PRO A 298 5.23 24.26 -7.41
N ASP A 299 5.80 25.40 -7.87
CA ASP A 299 6.36 25.51 -9.23
C ASP A 299 7.51 24.51 -9.50
N ASN A 300 8.12 23.92 -8.46
CA ASN A 300 9.19 22.92 -8.58
C ASN A 300 8.69 21.46 -8.44
N TYR A 301 7.40 21.22 -8.21
CA TYR A 301 6.86 19.87 -7.99
C TYR A 301 7.12 18.94 -9.17
N LEU A 302 6.87 19.41 -10.39
CA LEU A 302 7.07 18.61 -11.61
C LEU A 302 8.54 18.21 -11.80
N ASP A 303 9.46 19.14 -11.60
CA ASP A 303 10.91 18.88 -11.76
C ASP A 303 11.38 17.82 -10.75
N ASN A 304 10.85 17.87 -9.53
CA ASN A 304 11.23 16.99 -8.43
C ASN A 304 10.87 15.52 -8.67
N LEU A 305 9.82 15.25 -9.47
CA LEU A 305 9.37 13.89 -9.80
C LEU A 305 10.44 13.06 -10.54
N ASN A 306 11.42 13.71 -11.16
CA ASN A 306 12.52 13.02 -11.85
C ASN A 306 13.64 12.56 -10.91
N HIS A 307 13.61 12.96 -9.63
CA HIS A 307 14.63 12.55 -8.66
C HIS A 307 14.47 11.09 -8.22
N SER A 308 15.56 10.50 -7.72
CA SER A 308 15.62 9.11 -7.25
C SER A 308 14.58 8.81 -6.17
N ALA A 309 14.28 9.77 -5.30
CA ALA A 309 13.28 9.63 -4.25
C ALA A 309 11.89 9.21 -4.80
N TYR A 310 11.48 9.79 -5.93
CA TYR A 310 10.16 9.57 -6.54
C TYR A 310 10.17 8.39 -7.51
N THR A 311 11.27 8.20 -8.24
CA THR A 311 11.39 7.13 -9.24
C THR A 311 11.71 5.77 -8.61
N ARG A 312 12.53 5.74 -7.55
CA ARG A 312 13.00 4.51 -6.88
C ARG A 312 12.60 4.43 -5.41
N GLY A 313 12.66 5.54 -4.67
CA GLY A 313 12.47 5.58 -3.22
C GLY A 313 11.02 5.46 -2.71
N GLY A 314 10.03 5.38 -3.61
CA GLY A 314 8.62 5.24 -3.24
C GLY A 314 8.02 6.48 -2.57
N VAL A 315 8.67 7.64 -2.74
CA VAL A 315 8.12 8.93 -2.28
C VAL A 315 7.02 9.37 -3.23
N TYR A 316 5.86 9.72 -2.69
CA TYR A 316 4.70 10.20 -3.45
C TYR A 316 4.25 11.61 -3.05
N LEU A 317 4.74 12.13 -1.93
CA LEU A 317 4.42 13.46 -1.41
C LEU A 317 5.34 14.54 -1.98
N LEU A 318 4.80 15.67 -2.44
CA LEU A 318 5.54 16.67 -3.19
C LEU A 318 6.07 17.83 -2.33
N GLY A 319 5.30 18.26 -1.34
CA GLY A 319 5.71 19.18 -0.27
C GLY A 319 6.66 18.58 0.77
N VAL A 320 7.12 19.42 1.71
CA VAL A 320 8.12 19.08 2.74
C VAL A 320 7.48 18.75 4.09
N HIS A 321 6.44 19.47 4.49
CA HIS A 321 5.88 19.39 5.83
C HIS A 321 4.42 18.97 5.79
N TYR A 322 4.07 17.89 6.49
CA TYR A 322 2.70 17.42 6.57
C TYR A 322 2.24 17.23 8.00
N LEU A 323 0.99 17.62 8.25
CA LEU A 323 0.25 17.27 9.46
C LEU A 323 -0.91 16.38 9.07
N ALA A 324 -1.07 15.24 9.74
CA ALA A 324 -2.07 14.24 9.42
C ALA A 324 -2.84 13.81 10.68
N PRO A 325 -3.92 14.52 11.04
CA PRO A 325 -4.84 14.06 12.07
C PRO A 325 -5.83 13.04 11.50
N GLY A 326 -6.24 12.10 12.34
CA GLY A 326 -7.30 11.16 12.00
C GLY A 326 -8.14 10.77 13.20
N LEU A 327 -9.35 10.31 12.92
CA LEU A 327 -10.29 9.85 13.91
C LEU A 327 -11.13 8.67 13.41
N THR A 328 -11.58 7.84 14.34
CA THR A 328 -12.61 6.82 14.13
C THR A 328 -13.51 6.83 15.36
N HIS A 329 -14.81 6.93 15.14
CA HIS A 329 -15.81 6.97 16.19
C HIS A 329 -16.90 5.91 15.94
N GLN A 330 -17.12 5.05 16.92
CA GLN A 330 -18.14 4.01 16.88
C GLN A 330 -19.50 4.60 17.28
N LEU A 331 -20.40 4.78 16.31
CA LEU A 331 -21.74 5.32 16.56
C LEU A 331 -22.68 4.27 17.17
N THR A 332 -22.58 3.03 16.68
CA THR A 332 -23.27 1.83 17.20
C THR A 332 -22.35 0.63 16.98
N PRO A 333 -22.57 -0.56 17.59
CA PRO A 333 -21.71 -1.72 17.34
C PRO A 333 -21.55 -2.14 15.87
N LEU A 334 -22.46 -1.74 14.99
CA LEU A 334 -22.43 -2.05 13.55
C LEU A 334 -22.08 -0.85 12.68
N THR A 335 -21.98 0.36 13.22
CA THR A 335 -21.77 1.59 12.44
C THR A 335 -20.62 2.41 13.01
N SER A 336 -19.65 2.75 12.18
CA SER A 336 -18.56 3.65 12.53
C SER A 336 -18.41 4.77 11.51
N ILE A 337 -17.98 5.93 11.99
CA ILE A 337 -17.55 7.06 11.15
C ILE A 337 -16.04 7.24 11.35
N SER A 338 -15.30 7.39 10.27
CA SER A 338 -13.88 7.65 10.29
C SER A 338 -13.52 8.80 9.34
N GLY A 339 -12.39 9.43 9.62
CA GLY A 339 -11.88 10.49 8.78
C GLY A 339 -10.40 10.70 9.02
N GLN A 340 -9.64 10.95 7.97
CA GLN A 340 -8.24 11.35 8.06
C GLN A 340 -8.00 12.56 7.16
N MET A 341 -7.08 13.41 7.56
CA MET A 341 -6.66 14.58 6.78
C MET A 341 -5.17 14.52 6.56
N LEU A 342 -4.70 15.10 5.46
CA LEU A 342 -3.30 15.34 5.17
C LEU A 342 -3.15 16.80 4.74
N PHE A 343 -2.57 17.60 5.62
CA PHE A 343 -2.33 19.03 5.40
C PHE A 343 -0.90 19.23 4.92
N ASN A 344 -0.71 19.71 3.70
CA ASN A 344 0.60 20.17 3.25
C ASN A 344 0.82 21.59 3.79
N LEU A 345 1.73 21.73 4.75
CA LEU A 345 2.00 23.01 5.43
C LEU A 345 2.85 23.96 4.57
N SER A 346 3.47 23.46 3.49
CA SER A 346 4.27 24.27 2.57
C SER A 346 3.39 25.12 1.64
N ASP A 347 2.31 24.54 1.10
CA ASP A 347 1.41 25.21 0.14
C ASP A 347 -0.02 25.44 0.67
N LEU A 348 -0.30 24.97 1.89
CA LEU A 348 -1.59 25.06 2.59
C LEU A 348 -2.74 24.30 1.90
N SER A 349 -2.43 23.38 1.00
CA SER A 349 -3.41 22.45 0.46
C SER A 349 -3.74 21.34 1.46
N THR A 350 -4.89 20.72 1.29
CA THR A 350 -5.41 19.69 2.20
C THR A 350 -6.08 18.58 1.43
N TRP A 351 -5.78 17.35 1.80
CA TRP A 351 -6.55 16.18 1.40
C TRP A 351 -7.34 15.65 2.59
N PHE A 352 -8.60 15.28 2.38
CA PHE A 352 -9.51 14.81 3.43
C PHE A 352 -10.27 13.58 2.98
N ALA A 353 -10.28 12.54 3.80
CA ALA A 353 -10.91 11.25 3.51
C ALA A 353 -11.94 10.83 4.57
N PRO A 354 -13.19 11.35 4.51
CA PRO A 354 -14.27 10.88 5.35
C PRO A 354 -14.83 9.54 4.86
N GLN A 355 -15.24 8.69 5.82
CA GLN A 355 -15.90 7.43 5.54
C GLN A 355 -16.95 7.09 6.61
N LEU A 356 -18.07 6.52 6.17
CA LEU A 356 -19.08 5.89 7.00
C LEU A 356 -19.10 4.39 6.65
N ALA A 357 -18.91 3.53 7.65
CA ALA A 357 -18.93 2.08 7.49
C ALA A 357 -20.11 1.46 8.26
N TYR A 358 -20.72 0.45 7.66
CA TYR A 358 -21.82 -0.31 8.25
C TYR A 358 -21.61 -1.81 8.02
N ASN A 359 -21.70 -2.58 9.10
CA ASN A 359 -21.64 -4.04 9.08
C ASN A 359 -23.06 -4.58 8.96
N ILE A 360 -23.39 -5.14 7.80
CA ILE A 360 -24.72 -5.66 7.50
C ILE A 360 -24.94 -7.00 8.22
N ALA A 361 -23.90 -7.83 8.20
CA ALA A 361 -23.84 -9.13 8.85
C ALA A 361 -22.37 -9.43 9.20
N GLU A 362 -22.14 -10.57 9.83
CA GLU A 362 -20.79 -11.14 9.93
C GLU A 362 -20.19 -11.26 8.52
N ASP A 363 -18.95 -10.81 8.36
CA ASP A 363 -18.19 -10.81 7.11
C ASP A 363 -18.79 -10.03 5.93
N ILE A 364 -19.85 -9.23 6.14
CA ILE A 364 -20.49 -8.42 5.09
C ILE A 364 -20.52 -6.95 5.48
N HIS A 365 -19.79 -6.14 4.72
CA HIS A 365 -19.55 -4.74 5.01
C HIS A 365 -19.97 -3.85 3.84
N ILE A 366 -20.54 -2.70 4.16
CA ILE A 366 -20.77 -1.61 3.21
C ILE A 366 -20.15 -0.33 3.73
N SER A 367 -19.56 0.47 2.86
CA SER A 367 -19.10 1.81 3.23
C SER A 367 -19.38 2.84 2.14
N VAL A 368 -19.48 4.09 2.55
CA VAL A 368 -19.53 5.25 1.67
C VAL A 368 -18.48 6.24 2.15
N GLY A 369 -17.76 6.84 1.22
CA GLY A 369 -16.72 7.80 1.55
C GLY A 369 -16.28 8.60 0.34
N GLY A 370 -15.24 9.39 0.54
CA GLY A 370 -14.62 10.12 -0.55
C GLY A 370 -13.25 10.64 -0.17
N PHE A 371 -12.49 11.04 -1.18
CA PHE A 371 -11.24 11.75 -1.07
C PHE A 371 -11.46 13.14 -1.64
N ILE A 372 -11.35 14.16 -0.79
CA ILE A 372 -11.65 15.54 -1.11
C ILE A 372 -10.34 16.31 -1.05
N SER A 373 -9.94 16.85 -2.18
CA SER A 373 -8.68 17.56 -2.36
C SER A 373 -8.97 19.06 -2.47
N LEU A 374 -8.39 19.84 -1.56
CA LEU A 374 -8.61 21.28 -1.41
C LEU A 374 -7.28 22.01 -1.59
N GLY A 375 -7.27 23.03 -2.45
CA GLY A 375 -6.07 23.82 -2.71
C GLY A 375 -6.24 24.76 -3.90
N LYS A 376 -5.16 25.45 -4.26
CA LYS A 376 -5.11 26.22 -5.51
C LYS A 376 -4.97 25.26 -6.68
N GLN A 377 -5.93 25.31 -7.60
CA GLN A 377 -5.93 24.53 -8.84
C GLN A 377 -4.75 24.88 -9.76
N PRO A 378 -4.37 24.01 -10.71
CA PRO A 378 -3.31 24.30 -11.66
C PRO A 378 -3.55 25.59 -12.46
N LYS A 379 -2.47 26.26 -12.93
CA LYS A 379 -2.59 27.49 -13.74
C LYS A 379 -2.99 27.14 -15.17
N ASN A 380 -3.75 28.04 -15.82
CA ASN A 380 -4.09 27.97 -17.24
C ASN A 380 -4.74 26.65 -17.67
N ASP A 381 -5.42 25.97 -16.76
CA ASP A 381 -6.02 24.65 -16.97
C ASP A 381 -5.02 23.59 -17.46
N ASP A 382 -3.74 23.77 -17.11
CA ASP A 382 -2.64 22.88 -17.43
C ASP A 382 -2.28 22.04 -16.18
N PRO A 383 -2.50 20.70 -16.19
CA PRO A 383 -2.25 19.85 -15.02
C PRO A 383 -0.79 19.79 -14.59
N THR A 384 0.14 20.24 -15.44
CA THR A 384 1.58 20.28 -15.13
C THR A 384 1.99 21.55 -14.37
N GLN A 385 1.13 22.57 -14.34
CA GLN A 385 1.40 23.86 -13.70
C GLN A 385 0.85 23.92 -12.26
N PHE A 386 1.48 23.15 -11.37
CA PHE A 386 1.10 23.06 -9.95
C PHE A 386 1.08 24.43 -9.26
N GLN A 387 -0.04 24.77 -8.60
CA GLN A 387 -0.11 25.87 -7.63
C GLN A 387 -0.18 25.39 -6.19
N SER A 388 -0.63 24.15 -6.01
CA SER A 388 -0.57 23.39 -4.79
C SER A 388 -0.73 21.91 -5.11
N GLU A 389 -0.26 21.05 -4.23
CA GLU A 389 -0.27 19.60 -4.39
C GLU A 389 -1.71 19.09 -4.45
N PHE A 390 -2.46 19.21 -3.36
CA PHE A 390 -3.82 18.68 -3.31
C PHE A 390 -4.81 19.52 -4.14
N GLY A 391 -4.49 20.77 -4.49
CA GLY A 391 -5.31 21.51 -5.47
C GLY A 391 -5.22 20.96 -6.90
N SER A 392 -4.20 20.17 -7.20
CA SER A 392 -3.96 19.56 -8.52
C SER A 392 -4.48 18.12 -8.60
N TYR A 393 -5.04 17.57 -7.52
CA TYR A 393 -5.55 16.20 -7.48
C TYR A 393 -7.07 16.17 -7.60
N PRO A 394 -7.63 15.10 -8.21
CA PRO A 394 -9.07 14.96 -8.33
C PRO A 394 -9.75 14.72 -6.98
N ASN A 395 -11.06 14.98 -6.95
CA ASN A 395 -11.92 14.47 -5.90
C ASN A 395 -12.42 13.07 -6.30
N LEU A 396 -12.57 12.20 -5.31
CA LEU A 396 -13.08 10.86 -5.48
C LEU A 396 -14.24 10.64 -4.52
N PHE A 397 -15.32 10.03 -4.99
CA PHE A 397 -16.40 9.55 -4.12
C PHE A 397 -16.63 8.07 -4.39
N PHE A 398 -16.87 7.30 -3.35
CA PHE A 398 -17.04 5.85 -3.49
C PHE A 398 -18.14 5.28 -2.60
N THR A 399 -18.70 4.18 -3.06
CA THR A 399 -19.38 3.19 -2.22
C THR A 399 -18.64 1.86 -2.37
N SER A 400 -18.41 1.17 -1.25
CA SER A 400 -17.79 -0.15 -1.27
C SER A 400 -18.68 -1.20 -0.64
N PHE A 401 -18.59 -2.43 -1.15
CA PHE A 401 -19.24 -3.62 -0.61
C PHE A 401 -18.21 -4.74 -0.51
N ARG A 402 -18.06 -5.35 0.67
CA ARG A 402 -17.05 -6.39 0.95
C ARG A 402 -17.70 -7.61 1.57
N VAL A 403 -17.27 -8.79 1.12
CA VAL A 403 -17.70 -10.09 1.64
C VAL A 403 -16.46 -10.95 1.87
N TYR A 404 -16.25 -11.42 3.10
CA TYR A 404 -15.18 -12.36 3.45
C TYR A 404 -15.75 -13.77 3.59
N TYR A 405 -14.93 -14.81 3.34
CA TYR A 405 -15.36 -16.21 3.43
C TYR A 405 -14.22 -17.18 3.73
#